data_AF-A0A924B0E3-F1
#
_entry.id   AF-A0A924B0E3-F1
#
_cell.length_a   1.000
_cell.length_b   1.000
_cell.length_c   1.000
_cell.angle_alpha   90.00
_cell.angle_beta   90.00
_cell.angle_gamma   90.00
#
_symmetry.space_group_name_H-M   'P 1'
#
loop_
_entity.id
_entity.type
_entity.pdbx_description
1 polymer ?
#
loop_
_entity_poly.entity_id
_entity_poly.type
_entity_poly.pdbx_seq_one_letter_code
_entity_poly.pdbx_strand_id
1 'polypeptide(L)'
;MLSVPEAARVAGKNPETIRRWIRSGRLAASKFGSQHAIDPDDLDEVVHGVKAYGLPVDTSPERRAFLDEIVQIIREGRDER
;
A
#
# COMPACT_ATOMS: atom_id res chain seq x y z
N MET A 1 -1.98 -2.19 -13.85
CA MET A 1 -3.37 -2.70 -13.73
C MET A 1 -3.34 -4.18 -13.36
N LEU A 2 -3.86 -4.53 -12.19
CA LEU A 2 -3.93 -5.88 -11.65
C LEU A 2 -5.38 -6.39 -11.66
N SER A 3 -5.59 -7.67 -11.96
CA SER A 3 -6.88 -8.30 -11.71
C SER A 3 -7.08 -8.54 -10.20
N VAL A 4 -8.33 -8.76 -9.77
CA VAL A 4 -8.66 -9.11 -8.38
C VAL A 4 -7.80 -10.25 -7.79
N PRO A 5 -7.62 -11.42 -8.47
CA PRO A 5 -6.78 -12.48 -7.92
C PRO A 5 -5.29 -12.11 -7.85
N GLU A 6 -4.78 -11.30 -8.77
CA GLU A 6 -3.40 -10.83 -8.73
C GLU A 6 -3.19 -9.83 -7.59
N ALA A 7 -4.10 -8.86 -7.44
CA ALA A 7 -4.10 -7.91 -6.34
C ALA A 7 -4.16 -8.62 -4.98
N ALA A 8 -4.96 -9.69 -4.87
CA ALA A 8 -5.03 -10.51 -3.67
C ALA A 8 -3.68 -11.17 -3.34
N ARG A 9 -2.99 -11.72 -4.35
CA ARG A 9 -1.66 -12.32 -4.20
C ARG A 9 -0.62 -11.30 -3.78
N VAL A 10 -0.62 -10.12 -4.40
CA VAL A 10 0.32 -9.02 -4.10
C VAL A 10 0.08 -8.49 -2.69
N ALA A 11 -1.17 -8.24 -2.31
CA ALA A 11 -1.53 -7.76 -0.98
C ALA A 11 -1.42 -8.83 0.13
N GLY A 12 -1.19 -10.11 -0.22
CA GLY A 12 -1.25 -11.22 0.72
C GLY A 12 -2.62 -11.36 1.41
N LYS A 13 -3.70 -11.00 0.71
CA LYS A 13 -5.09 -11.04 1.22
C LYS A 13 -5.94 -12.01 0.44
N ASN A 14 -7.09 -12.39 1.00
CA ASN A 14 -8.08 -13.20 0.30
C ASN A 14 -8.72 -12.37 -0.84
N PRO A 15 -8.92 -12.92 -2.06
CA PRO A 15 -9.64 -12.24 -3.14
C PRO A 15 -11.00 -11.66 -2.75
N GLU A 16 -11.71 -12.31 -1.82
CA GLU A 16 -12.99 -11.79 -1.31
C GLU A 16 -12.83 -10.49 -0.51
N THR A 17 -11.68 -10.31 0.15
CA THR A 17 -11.36 -9.05 0.83
C THR A 17 -11.19 -7.91 -0.19
N ILE A 18 -10.52 -8.19 -1.31
CA ILE A 18 -10.35 -7.23 -2.41
C ILE A 18 -11.72 -6.87 -3.01
N ARG A 19 -12.58 -7.87 -3.30
CA ARG A 19 -13.95 -7.61 -3.78
C ARG A 19 -14.77 -6.79 -2.79
N ARG A 20 -14.63 -7.07 -1.48
CA ARG A 20 -15.31 -6.32 -0.43
C ARG A 20 -14.86 -4.85 -0.42
N TRP A 21 -13.57 -4.57 -0.57
CA TRP A 21 -13.05 -3.21 -0.63
C TRP A 21 -13.53 -2.44 -1.86
N ILE A 22 -13.61 -3.11 -3.02
CA ILE A 22 -14.18 -2.52 -4.24
C ILE A 22 -15.66 -2.18 -4.01
N ARG A 23 -16.44 -3.14 -3.50
CA ARG A 23 -17.87 -2.93 -3.24
C ARG A 23 -18.14 -1.85 -2.19
N SER A 24 -17.27 -1.73 -1.19
CA SER A 24 -17.39 -0.68 -0.17
C SER A 24 -16.83 0.68 -0.60
N GLY A 25 -16.27 0.80 -1.81
CA GLY A 25 -15.62 2.02 -2.29
C GLY A 25 -14.30 2.35 -1.58
N ARG A 26 -13.70 1.39 -0.86
CA ARG A 26 -12.41 1.57 -0.18
C ARG A 26 -11.23 1.44 -1.16
N LEU A 27 -11.39 0.65 -2.21
CA LEU A 27 -10.39 0.44 -3.25
C LEU A 27 -10.98 0.88 -4.59
N ALA A 28 -10.30 1.80 -5.27
CA ALA A 28 -10.67 2.17 -6.62
C ALA A 28 -10.41 0.99 -7.57
N ALA A 29 -11.39 0.68 -8.41
CA ALA A 29 -11.26 -0.32 -9.45
C ALA A 29 -11.92 0.18 -10.71
N SER A 30 -11.21 0.06 -11.83
CA SER A 30 -11.73 0.35 -13.15
C SER A 30 -12.30 -0.91 -13.78
N LYS A 31 -13.47 -0.80 -14.39
CA LYS A 31 -14.10 -1.92 -15.11
C LYS A 31 -13.41 -2.09 -16.47
N PHE A 32 -12.71 -3.20 -16.65
CA PHE A 32 -12.09 -3.56 -17.93
C PHE A 32 -12.85 -4.75 -18.52
N GLY A 33 -13.82 -4.46 -19.40
CA GLY A 33 -14.72 -5.46 -19.97
C GLY A 33 -15.61 -6.11 -18.89
N SER A 34 -15.42 -7.42 -18.69
CA SER A 34 -16.12 -8.21 -17.65
C SER A 34 -15.39 -8.26 -16.30
N GLN A 35 -14.16 -7.75 -16.22
CA GLN A 35 -13.31 -7.87 -15.04
C GLN A 35 -13.08 -6.51 -14.35
N HIS A 36 -12.70 -6.55 -13.07
CA HIS A 36 -12.26 -5.37 -12.32
C HIS A 36 -10.74 -5.31 -12.36
N ALA A 37 -10.21 -4.22 -12.91
CA ALA A 37 -8.80 -3.88 -12.90
C ALA A 37 -8.53 -2.89 -11.76
N ILE A 38 -7.48 -3.16 -11.01
CA ILE A 38 -7.07 -2.41 -9.82
C ILE A 38 -5.72 -1.76 -10.14
N ASP A 39 -5.52 -0.51 -9.75
CA ASP A 39 -4.20 0.09 -9.83
C ASP A 39 -3.32 -0.45 -8.68
N PRO A 40 -2.09 -0.94 -8.95
CA PRO A 40 -1.17 -1.34 -7.88
C PRO A 40 -0.93 -0.23 -6.85
N ASP A 41 -0.93 1.05 -7.25
CA ASP A 41 -0.70 2.16 -6.33
C ASP A 41 -1.89 2.34 -5.38
N ASP A 42 -3.12 2.32 -5.92
CA ASP A 42 -4.36 2.34 -5.13
C ASP A 42 -4.43 1.15 -4.15
N LEU A 43 -3.94 -0.01 -4.58
CA LEU A 43 -3.89 -1.20 -3.73
C LEU A 43 -2.91 -1.01 -2.56
N ASP A 44 -1.73 -0.46 -2.82
CA ASP A 44 -0.70 -0.20 -1.82
C ASP A 44 -1.19 0.77 -0.75
N GLU A 45 -1.85 1.87 -1.17
CA GLU A 45 -2.46 2.85 -0.26
C GLU A 45 -3.46 2.21 0.71
N VAL A 46 -4.32 1.33 0.20
CA VAL A 46 -5.37 0.66 0.99
C VAL A 46 -4.79 -0.37 1.96
N VAL A 47 -3.71 -1.05 1.56
CA VAL A 47 -3.02 -2.09 2.33
C VAL A 47 -2.15 -1.48 3.44
N HIS A 48 -1.37 -0.46 3.10
CA HIS A 48 -0.43 0.18 4.02
C HIS A 48 -1.05 1.33 4.82
N GLY A 49 -2.29 1.72 4.51
CA GLY A 49 -3.05 2.73 5.26
C GLY A 49 -2.53 4.15 5.07
N VAL A 50 -1.64 4.35 4.12
CA VAL A 50 -1.19 5.67 3.69
C VAL A 50 -2.24 6.19 2.73
N LYS A 51 -3.22 6.95 3.23
CA LYS A 51 -3.99 7.81 2.32
C LYS A 51 -3.01 8.82 1.76
N ALA A 52 -2.50 8.58 0.55
CA ALA A 52 -1.73 9.58 -0.15
C ALA A 52 -2.74 10.67 -0.54
N TYR A 53 -2.88 11.68 0.31
CA TYR A 53 -3.64 12.89 -0.01
C TYR A 53 -2.91 13.70 -1.07
N GLY A 54 -2.56 13.13 -2.23
CA GLY A 54 -1.80 13.81 -3.29
C GLY A 54 -0.54 14.53 -2.82
N LEU A 55 -0.01 14.18 -1.64
CA LEU A 55 1.18 14.80 -1.11
C LEU A 55 2.36 14.17 -1.86
N PRO A 56 3.26 14.97 -2.45
CA PRO A 56 4.49 14.43 -2.99
C PRO A 56 5.19 13.71 -1.83
N VAL A 57 5.28 12.38 -1.92
CA VAL A 57 6.12 11.64 -1.01
C VAL A 57 7.53 12.10 -1.32
N ASP A 58 8.18 12.67 -0.31
CA ASP A 58 9.56 13.13 -0.44
C ASP A 58 10.45 11.90 -0.58
N THR A 59 10.71 11.51 -1.83
CA THR A 59 11.59 10.40 -2.21
C THR A 59 13.05 10.80 -2.25
N SER A 60 13.38 12.02 -1.78
CA SER A 60 14.74 12.51 -1.81
C SER A 60 15.69 11.59 -1.03
N PRO A 61 16.95 11.44 -1.48
CA PRO A 61 17.96 10.66 -0.78
C PRO A 61 18.15 11.12 0.66
N GLU A 62 18.05 12.43 0.92
CA GLU A 62 18.13 13.01 2.26
C GLU A 62 16.98 12.55 3.18
N ARG A 63 15.75 12.48 2.66
CA ARG A 63 14.62 11.94 3.44
C ARG A 63 14.79 10.47 3.78
N ARG A 64 15.38 9.70 2.86
CA ARG A 64 15.66 8.27 3.09
C ARG A 64 16.72 8.07 4.16
N ALA A 65 17.82 8.83 4.10
CA ALA A 65 18.89 8.80 5.11
C ALA A 65 18.37 9.17 6.51
N PHE A 66 17.50 10.18 6.60
CA PHE A 66 16.85 10.58 7.85
C PHE A 66 15.98 9.45 8.46
N LEU A 67 15.21 8.74 7.63
CA LEU A 67 14.41 7.61 8.10
C LEU A 67 15.28 6.43 8.55
N ASP A 68 16.38 6.15 7.84
CA ASP A 68 17.31 5.09 8.23
C ASP A 68 17.99 5.41 9.57
N GLU A 69 18.38 6.66 9.82
CA GLU A 69 18.92 7.12 11.10
C GLU A 69 17.91 6.93 12.25
N ILE A 70 16.66 7.35 12.07
CA ILE A 70 15.60 7.14 13.07
C ILE A 70 15.41 5.65 13.38
N VAL A 71 15.41 4.80 12.35
CA VAL A 71 15.24 3.35 12.54
C VAL A 71 16.42 2.75 13.32
N GLN A 72 17.65 3.23 13.12
CA GLN A 72 18.81 2.77 13.91
C GLN A 72 18.70 3.19 15.37
N ILE A 73 18.33 4.44 15.64
CA ILE A 73 18.11 4.94 17.01
C ILE A 73 17.06 4.10 17.74
N ILE A 74 15.95 3.75 17.07
CA ILE A 74 14.89 2.92 17.65
C ILE A 74 15.36 1.48 17.90
N ARG A 75 16.25 0.93 17.05
CA ARG A 75 16.84 -0.40 17.24
C ARG A 75 17.79 -0.42 18.43
N GLU A 76 18.69 0.56 18.54
CA GLU A 76 19.68 0.65 19.61
C GLU A 76 19.02 0.86 20.98
N GLY A 77 17.96 1.68 21.05
CA GLY A 77 17.20 1.87 22.30
C GLY A 77 16.44 0.62 22.80
N ARG A 78 16.38 -0.47 22.01
CA ARG A 78 15.74 -1.73 22.41
C ARG A 78 16.72 -2.75 23.01
N ASP A 79 18.02 -2.60 22.78
CA ASP A 79 19.06 -3.53 23.26
C ASP A 79 19.58 -3.20 24.67
N GLU A 80 19.07 -2.14 25.32
CA GLU A 80 19.44 -1.75 26.70
C GLU A 80 18.42 -2.20 27.79
N ARG A 81 17.65 -3.29 27.58
CA ARG A 81 16.77 -3.85 28.63
C ARG A 81 17.12 -5.27 29.06
#